data_AF-A0A1G9E4S4-F1
#
_entry.id   AF-A0A1G9E4S4-F1
#
_cell.length_a   1.000
_cell.length_b   1.000
_cell.length_c   1.000
_cell.angle_alpha   90.00
_cell.angle_beta   90.00
_cell.angle_gamma   90.00
#
_symmetry.space_group_name_H-M   'P 1'
#
loop_
_entity.id
_entity.type
_entity.pdbx_description
1 polymer ?
#
loop_
_entity_poly.entity_id
_entity_poly.type
_entity_poly.pdbx_seq_one_letter_code
_entity_poly.pdbx_strand_id
1 'polypeptide(L)'
;MTFSLMDNSGHFIDNIRMTQPYKTPVSALVLIHTPDLQVLLLERADKAGYWQSVTGSLEAGETPTDAAIREVKEETGLEALAYDLQDWHASNTYEIYPHWRHRYAPGITENTEHLFGLCLPAALPVTLAPDEHINYEWLDWREAAKKVFSWTNVDALKKLGEHHHLIL
;
A
#
# COMPACT_ATOMS: atom_id res chain seq x y z
N MET A 1 25.00 -5.98 12.27
CA MET A 1 25.52 -5.28 13.47
C MET A 1 24.71 -4.01 13.62
N THR A 2 23.75 -4.01 14.53
CA THR A 2 22.88 -2.86 14.79
C THR A 2 23.64 -1.90 15.69
N PHE A 3 23.87 -0.67 15.25
CA PHE A 3 24.43 0.36 16.12
C PHE A 3 23.33 0.84 17.06
N SER A 4 23.35 0.36 18.30
CA SER A 4 22.52 0.88 19.38
C SER A 4 23.18 2.16 19.89
N LEU A 5 22.49 3.30 19.81
CA LEU A 5 22.89 4.49 20.54
C LEU A 5 22.35 4.35 21.97
N MET A 6 23.25 4.45 22.96
CA MET A 6 22.92 4.52 24.38
C MET A 6 22.97 6.00 24.80
N ASP A 7 22.02 6.45 25.62
CA ASP A 7 22.16 7.75 26.26
C ASP A 7 23.14 7.70 27.45
N ASN A 8 23.51 8.87 27.97
CA ASN A 8 24.45 8.99 29.10
C ASN A 8 23.92 8.43 30.43
N SER A 9 22.70 7.88 30.47
CA SER A 9 22.08 7.26 31.64
C SER A 9 21.98 5.74 31.56
N GLY A 10 22.40 5.13 30.45
CA GLY A 10 22.39 3.68 30.26
C GLY A 10 20.99 3.09 30.03
N HIS A 11 19.99 3.92 29.71
CA HIS A 11 18.67 3.45 29.29
C HIS A 11 18.66 3.15 27.79
N PHE A 12 18.02 2.05 27.40
CA PHE A 12 17.65 1.82 26.01
C PHE A 12 16.64 2.90 25.63
N ILE A 13 17.03 3.77 24.69
CA ILE A 13 16.06 4.60 23.99
C ILE A 13 15.22 3.65 23.15
N ASP A 14 13.97 3.46 23.56
CA ASP A 14 12.94 2.99 22.64
C ASP A 14 13.05 3.84 21.37
N ASN A 15 12.97 3.20 20.21
CA ASN A 15 12.98 3.90 18.93
C ASN A 15 11.70 4.73 18.87
N ILE A 16 11.72 5.94 19.45
CA ILE A 16 10.61 6.87 19.43
C ILE A 16 10.38 7.17 17.96
N ARG A 17 9.33 6.55 17.38
CA ARG A 17 8.77 6.96 16.08
C ARG A 17 8.56 8.48 16.23
N MET A 18 9.41 9.27 15.58
CA MET A 18 9.18 10.70 15.46
C MET A 18 7.87 10.84 14.69
N THR A 19 6.77 11.07 15.39
CA THR A 19 5.45 11.16 14.79
C THR A 19 5.46 12.33 13.82
N GLN A 20 5.55 12.04 12.53
CA GLN A 20 5.48 13.08 11.51
C GLN A 20 4.04 13.61 11.52
N PRO A 21 3.83 14.93 11.72
CA PRO A 21 2.49 15.47 11.89
C PRO A 21 1.65 15.39 10.61
N TYR A 22 2.31 15.18 9.46
CA TYR A 22 1.68 15.07 8.14
C TYR A 22 2.23 13.87 7.39
N LYS A 23 1.39 13.29 6.53
CA LYS A 23 1.81 12.28 5.56
C LYS A 23 2.75 12.87 4.52
N THR A 24 3.74 12.09 4.11
CA THR A 24 4.56 12.34 2.93
C THR A 24 3.69 12.20 1.67
N PRO A 25 3.69 13.14 0.71
CA PRO A 25 2.92 13.06 -0.55
C PRO A 25 3.58 12.13 -1.58
N VAL A 26 4.18 11.05 -1.08
CA VAL A 26 4.70 9.94 -1.85
C VAL A 26 4.19 8.68 -1.18
N SER A 27 3.62 7.76 -1.95
CA SER A 27 3.07 6.50 -1.45
C SER A 27 3.53 5.30 -2.27
N ALA A 28 3.37 4.11 -1.71
CA ALA A 28 3.38 2.85 -2.42
C ALA A 28 1.94 2.35 -2.60
N LEU A 29 1.68 1.71 -3.74
CA LEU A 29 0.51 0.88 -4.00
C LEU A 29 1.01 -0.53 -4.31
N VAL A 30 0.55 -1.52 -3.56
CA VAL A 30 0.91 -2.92 -3.77
C VAL A 30 -0.31 -3.69 -4.24
N LEU A 31 -0.28 -4.08 -5.52
CA LEU A 31 -1.29 -4.94 -6.11
C LEU A 31 -0.95 -6.39 -5.76
N ILE A 32 -1.63 -6.94 -4.76
CA ILE A 32 -1.47 -8.32 -4.34
C ILE A 32 -2.37 -9.20 -5.20
N HIS A 33 -1.77 -10.16 -5.91
CA HIS A 33 -2.48 -11.04 -6.81
C HIS A 33 -1.96 -12.48 -6.78
N THR A 34 -2.62 -13.34 -7.54
CA THR A 34 -2.29 -14.75 -7.76
C THR A 34 -2.00 -15.01 -9.24
N PRO A 35 -1.41 -16.17 -9.61
CA PRO A 35 -1.14 -16.52 -11.01
C PRO A 35 -2.40 -16.59 -11.88
N ASP A 36 -3.55 -16.95 -11.32
CA ASP A 36 -4.86 -16.97 -11.98
C ASP A 36 -5.61 -15.62 -11.89
N LEU A 37 -4.90 -14.55 -11.53
CA LEU A 37 -5.37 -13.17 -11.52
C LEU A 37 -6.55 -12.92 -10.57
N GLN A 38 -6.63 -13.66 -9.46
CA GLN A 38 -7.36 -13.19 -8.28
C GLN A 38 -6.54 -12.09 -7.61
N VAL A 39 -7.18 -10.95 -7.32
CA VAL A 39 -6.61 -9.76 -6.70
C VAL A 39 -7.25 -9.55 -5.34
N LEU A 40 -6.44 -9.25 -4.33
CA LEU A 40 -6.91 -8.85 -3.02
C LEU A 40 -7.31 -7.37 -3.03
N LEU A 41 -8.56 -7.08 -2.66
CA LEU A 41 -9.02 -5.75 -2.34
C LEU A 41 -9.40 -5.64 -0.86
N LEU A 42 -9.13 -4.48 -0.29
CA LEU A 42 -9.43 -4.09 1.08
C LEU A 42 -10.47 -2.96 1.08
N GLU A 43 -11.46 -3.04 1.98
CA GLU A 43 -12.45 -2.00 2.19
C GLU A 43 -12.02 -1.05 3.29
N ARG A 44 -11.92 0.25 2.99
CA ARG A 44 -11.45 1.27 3.93
C ARG A 44 -12.38 1.42 5.14
N ALA A 45 -11.81 1.49 6.33
CA ALA A 45 -12.54 1.72 7.58
C ALA A 45 -13.12 3.14 7.68
N ASP A 46 -12.40 4.15 7.18
CA ASP A 46 -12.82 5.56 7.21
C ASP A 46 -13.87 5.91 6.14
N LYS A 47 -14.11 5.00 5.19
CA LYS A 47 -15.05 5.21 4.08
C LYS A 47 -15.58 3.88 3.53
N ALA A 48 -16.63 3.36 4.14
CA ALA A 48 -17.31 2.16 3.64
C ALA A 48 -17.69 2.27 2.15
N GLY A 49 -17.54 1.16 1.44
CA GLY A 49 -17.71 1.05 -0.01
C GLY A 49 -16.50 1.50 -0.84
N TYR A 50 -15.44 2.03 -0.22
CA TYR A 50 -14.21 2.40 -0.93
C TYR A 50 -13.24 1.23 -0.86
N TRP A 51 -13.12 0.51 -1.97
CA TRP A 51 -12.24 -0.65 -2.10
C TRP A 51 -10.95 -0.27 -2.84
N GLN A 52 -9.83 -0.82 -2.39
CA GLN A 52 -8.51 -0.55 -2.94
C GLN A 52 -7.56 -1.73 -2.71
N SER A 53 -6.43 -1.72 -3.42
CA SER A 53 -5.24 -2.50 -3.07
C SER A 53 -4.58 -1.93 -1.79
N VAL A 54 -3.53 -2.58 -1.29
CA VAL A 54 -2.70 -2.05 -0.19
C VAL A 54 -2.06 -0.73 -0.61
N THR A 55 -2.15 0.31 0.23
CA THR A 55 -1.55 1.62 -0.07
C THR A 55 -1.04 2.32 1.17
N GLY A 56 0.11 2.99 1.08
CA GLY A 56 0.52 3.84 2.19
C GLY A 56 1.65 4.80 1.88
N SER A 57 1.70 5.88 2.67
CA SER A 57 2.69 6.94 2.49
C SER A 57 4.05 6.47 2.99
N LEU A 58 5.11 7.00 2.38
CA LEU A 58 6.47 6.80 2.89
C LEU A 58 6.60 7.45 4.28
N GLU A 59 7.20 6.72 5.21
CA GLU A 59 7.72 7.28 6.46
C GLU A 59 9.10 7.92 6.24
N ALA A 60 9.57 8.68 7.23
CA ALA A 60 10.83 9.39 7.15
C ALA A 60 12.01 8.42 6.94
N GLY A 61 12.70 8.56 5.81
CA GLY A 61 13.85 7.73 5.46
C GLY A 61 13.52 6.43 4.74
N GLU A 62 12.24 6.13 4.49
CA GLU A 62 11.84 4.98 3.69
C GLU A 62 12.05 5.22 2.19
N THR A 63 12.44 4.15 1.49
CA THR A 63 12.24 4.05 0.04
C THR A 63 10.79 3.60 -0.26
N PRO A 64 10.30 3.77 -1.50
CA PRO A 64 9.00 3.21 -1.88
C PRO A 64 8.88 1.71 -1.66
N THR A 65 9.97 0.95 -1.82
CA THR A 65 10.00 -0.49 -1.55
C THR A 65 9.89 -0.79 -0.05
N ASP A 66 10.55 -0.01 0.81
CA ASP A 66 10.44 -0.18 2.26
C ASP A 66 8.99 0.05 2.72
N ALA A 67 8.36 1.12 2.21
CA ALA A 67 6.95 1.40 2.47
C ALA A 67 6.05 0.27 1.96
N ALA A 68 6.25 -0.23 0.73
CA ALA A 68 5.49 -1.35 0.20
C ALA A 68 5.56 -2.60 1.11
N ILE A 69 6.75 -2.96 1.58
CA ILE A 69 6.95 -4.12 2.46
C ILE A 69 6.26 -3.91 3.81
N ARG A 70 6.42 -2.72 4.41
CA ARG A 70 5.80 -2.37 5.69
C ARG A 70 4.28 -2.39 5.58
N GLU A 71 3.71 -1.73 4.59
CA GLU A 71 2.25 -1.59 4.43
C GLU A 71 1.58 -2.94 4.16
N VAL A 72 2.20 -3.82 3.36
CA VAL A 72 1.67 -5.19 3.18
C VAL A 72 1.59 -5.90 4.53
N LYS A 73 2.63 -5.79 5.37
CA LYS A 73 2.64 -6.40 6.69
C LYS A 73 1.63 -5.77 7.64
N GLU A 74 1.58 -4.44 7.71
CA GLU A 74 0.68 -3.69 8.60
C GLU A 74 -0.80 -3.91 8.22
N GLU A 75 -1.16 -3.80 6.94
CA GLU A 75 -2.55 -3.84 6.50
C GLU A 75 -3.11 -5.26 6.33
N THR A 76 -2.26 -6.27 6.08
CA THR A 76 -2.71 -7.64 5.74
C THR A 76 -2.10 -8.76 6.59
N GLY A 77 -1.05 -8.47 7.35
CA GLY A 77 -0.28 -9.48 8.08
C GLY A 77 0.59 -10.40 7.20
N LEU A 78 0.64 -10.18 5.89
CA LEU A 78 1.48 -10.95 4.97
C LEU A 78 2.93 -10.49 5.02
N GLU A 79 3.88 -11.42 4.94
CA GLU A 79 5.31 -11.12 4.83
C GLU A 79 5.69 -11.00 3.35
N ALA A 80 5.69 -9.78 2.79
CA ALA A 80 5.89 -9.55 1.35
C ALA A 80 7.16 -10.23 0.79
N LEU A 81 8.25 -10.23 1.55
CA LEU A 81 9.54 -10.82 1.15
C LEU A 81 9.55 -12.36 1.12
N ALA A 82 8.48 -13.01 1.60
CA ALA A 82 8.30 -14.46 1.46
C ALA A 82 7.76 -14.85 0.06
N TYR A 83 7.42 -13.88 -0.77
CA TYR A 83 6.78 -14.07 -2.08
C TYR A 83 7.46 -13.21 -3.17
N ASP A 84 6.87 -13.20 -4.36
CA ASP A 84 7.40 -12.48 -5.52
C ASP A 84 6.92 -11.02 -5.51
N LEU A 85 7.61 -10.18 -4.73
CA LEU A 85 7.44 -8.73 -4.71
C LEU A 85 8.27 -8.09 -5.83
N GLN A 86 7.61 -7.33 -6.71
CA GLN A 86 8.24 -6.68 -7.86
C GLN A 86 7.94 -5.18 -7.86
N ASP A 87 8.99 -4.37 -8.01
CA ASP A 87 8.86 -2.98 -8.42
C ASP A 87 8.54 -2.96 -9.93
N TRP A 88 7.39 -2.42 -10.31
CA TRP A 88 7.00 -2.29 -11.72
C TRP A 88 7.61 -1.05 -12.38
N HIS A 89 8.41 -0.27 -11.64
CA HIS A 89 9.05 0.95 -12.07
C HIS A 89 8.07 1.92 -12.73
N ALA A 90 6.86 1.99 -12.16
CA ALA A 90 5.76 2.84 -12.61
C ALA A 90 5.21 3.64 -11.44
N SER A 91 4.72 4.84 -11.73
CA SER A 91 4.10 5.71 -10.74
C SER A 91 3.03 6.59 -11.36
N ASN A 92 2.01 6.94 -10.56
CA ASN A 92 0.96 7.90 -10.93
C ASN A 92 0.97 9.09 -9.96
N THR A 93 0.79 10.30 -10.47
CA THR A 93 0.53 11.48 -9.63
C THR A 93 -0.95 11.85 -9.74
N TYR A 94 -1.61 12.04 -8.60
CA TYR A 94 -3.04 12.37 -8.54
C TYR A 94 -3.32 13.46 -7.52
N GLU A 95 -4.43 14.18 -7.73
CA GLU A 95 -4.93 15.13 -6.74
C GLU A 95 -5.47 14.37 -5.51
N ILE A 96 -4.95 14.69 -4.34
CA ILE A 96 -5.40 14.14 -3.06
C ILE A 96 -6.86 14.55 -2.85
N TYR A 97 -7.73 13.56 -2.64
CA TYR A 97 -9.15 13.79 -2.38
C TYR A 97 -9.37 14.83 -1.26
N PRO A 98 -10.29 15.79 -1.44
CA PRO A 98 -10.47 16.90 -0.49
C PRO A 98 -10.65 16.46 0.96
N HIS A 99 -11.36 15.35 1.21
CA HIS A 99 -11.63 14.86 2.56
C HIS A 99 -10.40 14.24 3.24
N TRP A 100 -9.34 13.86 2.51
CA TRP A 100 -8.07 13.36 3.07
C TRP A 100 -6.94 14.37 3.06
N ARG A 101 -7.12 15.52 2.41
CA ARG A 101 -6.09 16.56 2.26
C ARG A 101 -5.58 17.11 3.60
N HIS A 102 -6.42 17.09 4.63
CA HIS A 102 -6.07 17.51 6.00
C HIS A 102 -4.94 16.66 6.63
N ARG A 103 -4.66 15.46 6.11
CA ARG A 103 -3.56 14.60 6.56
C ARG A 103 -2.20 15.03 6.02
N TYR A 104 -2.17 15.97 5.07
CA TYR A 104 -0.96 16.45 4.41
C TYR A 104 -0.67 17.90 4.83
N ALA A 105 0.58 18.33 4.64
CA ALA A 105 1.00 19.69 5.00
C ALA A 105 0.22 20.76 4.20
N PRO A 106 0.02 21.97 4.74
CA PRO A 106 -0.67 23.04 4.04
C PRO A 106 -0.09 23.32 2.64
N GLY A 107 -0.96 23.39 1.63
CA GLY A 107 -0.57 23.62 0.23
C GLY A 107 -0.26 22.36 -0.56
N ILE A 108 -0.16 21.20 0.08
CA ILE A 108 0.00 19.92 -0.62
C ILE A 108 -1.35 19.46 -1.15
N THR A 109 -1.43 19.30 -2.47
CA THR A 109 -2.64 18.90 -3.19
C THR A 109 -2.49 17.62 -3.99
N GLU A 110 -1.27 17.14 -4.20
CA GLU A 110 -0.97 15.98 -5.03
C GLU A 110 -0.18 14.94 -4.25
N ASN A 111 -0.35 13.67 -4.64
CA ASN A 111 0.43 12.55 -4.16
C ASN A 111 0.99 11.77 -5.35
N THR A 112 2.26 11.38 -5.28
CA THR A 112 2.89 10.44 -6.23
C THR A 112 2.89 9.04 -5.66
N GLU A 113 2.29 8.08 -6.35
CA GLU A 113 2.10 6.70 -5.92
C GLU A 113 2.91 5.75 -6.79
N HIS A 114 3.83 5.01 -6.18
CA HIS A 114 4.69 4.00 -6.82
C HIS A 114 4.02 2.63 -6.82
N LEU A 115 4.03 1.95 -7.96
CA LEU A 115 3.30 0.69 -8.17
C LEU A 115 4.20 -0.52 -8.00
N PHE A 116 3.73 -1.46 -7.20
CA PHE A 116 4.34 -2.77 -6.96
C PHE A 116 3.33 -3.88 -7.24
N GLY A 117 3.82 -5.01 -7.74
CA GLY A 117 3.09 -6.27 -7.78
C GLY A 117 3.58 -7.21 -6.70
N LEU A 118 2.68 -7.93 -6.03
CA LEU A 118 3.02 -9.02 -5.12
C LEU A 118 2.27 -10.29 -5.54
N CYS A 119 2.96 -11.22 -6.17
CA CYS A 119 2.37 -12.48 -6.63
C CYS A 119 2.48 -13.55 -5.52
N LEU A 120 1.33 -13.94 -4.97
CA LEU A 120 1.18 -15.05 -4.01
C LEU A 120 0.89 -16.35 -4.76
N PRO A 121 1.27 -17.53 -4.22
CA PRO A 121 1.00 -18.81 -4.89
C PRO A 121 -0.49 -19.15 -5.03
N ALA A 122 -1.32 -18.61 -4.15
CA ALA A 122 -2.78 -18.73 -4.14
C ALA A 122 -3.37 -17.62 -3.25
N ALA A 123 -4.70 -17.47 -3.26
CA ALA A 123 -5.39 -16.58 -2.33
C ALA A 123 -5.13 -17.04 -0.89
N LEU A 124 -4.60 -16.15 -0.06
CA LEU A 124 -4.29 -16.43 1.35
C LEU A 124 -5.25 -15.68 2.29
N PRO A 125 -5.50 -16.20 3.50
CA PRO A 125 -6.14 -15.42 4.56
C PRO A 125 -5.29 -14.19 4.89
N VAL A 126 -5.96 -13.07 5.15
CA VAL A 126 -5.31 -11.82 5.60
C VAL A 126 -5.84 -11.42 6.97
N THR A 127 -4.97 -10.81 7.77
CA THR A 127 -5.34 -10.17 9.04
C THR A 127 -5.36 -8.67 8.81
N LEU A 128 -6.54 -8.08 8.82
CA LEU A 128 -6.70 -6.65 8.58
C LEU A 128 -6.25 -5.82 9.77
N ALA A 129 -5.60 -4.69 9.49
CA ALA A 129 -5.51 -3.58 10.44
C ALA A 129 -6.92 -2.97 10.62
N PRO A 130 -7.60 -3.17 11.77
CA PRO A 130 -9.01 -2.81 11.93
C PRO A 130 -9.27 -1.30 11.93
N ASP A 131 -8.25 -0.50 12.24
CA ASP A 131 -8.32 0.96 12.17
C ASP A 131 -8.22 1.49 10.73
N GLU A 132 -7.79 0.65 9.79
CA GLU A 132 -7.55 1.04 8.39
C GLU A 132 -8.54 0.38 7.44
N HIS A 133 -8.90 -0.88 7.69
CA HIS A 133 -9.74 -1.69 6.83
C HIS A 133 -10.75 -2.53 7.62
N ILE A 134 -11.97 -2.65 7.07
CA ILE A 134 -13.11 -3.35 7.71
C ILE A 134 -13.49 -4.66 7.03
N ASN A 135 -13.05 -4.88 5.79
CA ASN A 135 -13.35 -6.08 5.01
C ASN A 135 -12.29 -6.33 3.93
N TYR A 136 -12.23 -7.55 3.40
CA TYR A 136 -11.39 -7.89 2.26
C TYR A 136 -12.05 -8.92 1.34
N GLU A 137 -11.67 -8.90 0.07
CA GLU A 137 -12.12 -9.87 -0.92
C GLU A 137 -11.01 -10.24 -1.89
N TRP A 138 -11.02 -11.51 -2.32
CA TRP A 138 -10.27 -11.98 -3.48
C TRP A 138 -11.22 -12.01 -4.67
N LEU A 139 -10.89 -11.29 -5.74
CA LEU A 139 -11.75 -11.14 -6.92
C LEU A 139 -10.94 -11.36 -8.20
N ASP A 140 -11.60 -11.84 -9.27
CA ASP A 140 -11.04 -11.71 -10.62
C ASP A 140 -10.64 -10.25 -10.88
N TRP A 141 -9.46 -10.04 -11.44
CA TRP A 141 -8.89 -8.71 -11.66
C TRP A 141 -9.80 -7.76 -12.46
N ARG A 142 -10.67 -8.27 -13.34
CA ARG A 142 -11.64 -7.42 -14.07
C ARG A 142 -12.78 -6.96 -13.18
N GLU A 143 -13.22 -7.81 -12.26
CA GLU A 143 -14.21 -7.43 -11.26
C GLU A 143 -13.59 -6.49 -10.22
N ALA A 144 -12.33 -6.73 -9.83
CA ALA A 144 -11.57 -5.80 -8.99
C ALA A 144 -11.52 -4.40 -9.61
N ALA A 145 -11.28 -4.30 -10.91
CA ALA A 145 -11.20 -3.02 -11.63
C ALA A 145 -12.51 -2.23 -11.64
N LYS A 146 -13.66 -2.93 -11.59
CA LYS A 146 -14.97 -2.29 -11.46
C LYS A 146 -15.25 -1.83 -10.04
N LYS A 147 -14.62 -2.47 -9.04
CA LYS A 147 -14.91 -2.29 -7.62
C LYS A 147 -14.05 -1.22 -6.96
N VAL A 148 -12.81 -1.04 -7.40
CA VAL A 148 -11.91 -0.04 -6.83
C VAL A 148 -12.42 1.38 -7.07
N PHE A 149 -12.27 2.26 -6.07
CA PHE A 149 -12.77 3.64 -6.17
C PHE A 149 -11.77 4.60 -6.85
N SER A 150 -10.46 4.31 -6.78
CA SER A 150 -9.40 5.16 -7.33
C SER A 150 -9.05 4.74 -8.76
N TRP A 151 -8.90 5.71 -9.66
CA TRP A 151 -8.45 5.46 -11.01
C TRP A 151 -7.01 4.93 -11.06
N THR A 152 -6.15 5.28 -10.10
CA THR A 152 -4.77 4.75 -10.05
C THR A 152 -4.74 3.25 -9.75
N ASN A 153 -5.70 2.75 -8.96
CA ASN A 153 -5.90 1.32 -8.76
C ASN A 153 -6.40 0.64 -10.05
N VAL A 154 -7.30 1.28 -10.80
CA VAL A 154 -7.72 0.76 -12.12
C VAL A 154 -6.54 0.66 -13.07
N ASP A 155 -5.66 1.66 -13.10
CA ASP A 155 -4.46 1.63 -13.95
C ASP A 155 -3.43 0.58 -13.50
N ALA A 156 -3.30 0.34 -12.19
CA ALA A 156 -2.51 -0.79 -11.69
C ALA A 156 -3.06 -2.14 -12.17
N LEU A 157 -4.40 -2.30 -12.21
CA LEU A 157 -5.05 -3.50 -12.74
C LEU A 157 -4.88 -3.63 -14.25
N LYS A 158 -4.90 -2.54 -15.03
CA LYS A 158 -4.54 -2.58 -16.45
C LYS A 158 -3.11 -3.07 -16.65
N LYS A 159 -2.17 -2.57 -15.85
CA LYS A 159 -0.76 -3.02 -15.88
C LYS A 159 -0.63 -4.49 -15.56
N LEU A 160 -1.35 -5.01 -14.56
CA LEU A 160 -1.40 -6.45 -14.31
C LEU A 160 -1.82 -7.21 -15.58
N GLY A 161 -2.88 -6.74 -16.25
CA GLY A 161 -3.30 -7.29 -17.54
C GLY A 161 -2.19 -7.28 -18.59
N GLU A 162 -1.52 -6.14 -18.79
CA GLU A 162 -0.41 -5.98 -19.75
C GLU A 162 0.74 -6.96 -19.50
N HIS A 163 1.14 -7.13 -18.23
CA HIS A 163 2.17 -8.11 -17.82
C HIS A 163 1.78 -9.56 -18.16
N HIS A 164 0.48 -9.85 -18.24
CA HIS A 164 -0.06 -11.15 -18.61
C HIS A 164 -0.56 -11.21 -20.07
N HIS A 165 -0.24 -10.20 -20.89
CA HIS A 165 -0.69 -10.09 -22.29
C HIS A 165 -2.23 -10.10 -22.45
N LEU A 166 -2.93 -9.50 -21.48
CA LEU A 166 -4.37 -9.33 -21.45
C LEU A 166 -4.75 -7.85 -21.52
N ILE A 167 -5.99 -7.60 -21.92
CA ILE A 167 -6.60 -6.26 -21.96
C ILE A 167 -7.77 -6.24 -20.98
N LEU A 168 -7.86 -5.13 -20.23
CA LEU A 168 -8.93 -4.84 -19.28
C LEU A 168 -10.10 -4.13 -19.97
#